data_AF-A0A552LF56-F1
#
_entry.id   AF-A0A552LF56-F1
#
_cell.length_a   1.000
_cell.length_b   1.000
_cell.length_c   1.000
_cell.angle_alpha   90.00
_cell.angle_beta   90.00
_cell.angle_gamma   90.00
#
_symmetry.space_group_name_H-M   'P 1'
#
loop_
_entity.id
_entity.type
_entity.pdbx_description
1 polymer ?
#
loop_
_entity_poly.entity_id
_entity_poly.type
_entity_poly.pdbx_seq_one_letter_code
_entity_poly.pdbx_strand_id
1 'polypeptide(L)' 'MVAEAKAKLKNIPYFVRSQARQRIEELARHAGSDRVTVEMVEQARVEFGQ' A
#
# COMPACT_ATOMS: atom_id res chain seq x y z
N MET A 1 -4.90 4.52 6.90
CA MET A 1 -3.61 4.81 6.22
C MET A 1 -3.04 6.10 6.75
N VAL A 2 -1.81 6.08 7.26
CA VAL A 2 -1.09 7.28 7.74
C VAL A 2 -0.75 8.23 6.59
N ALA A 3 -0.44 9.50 6.88
CA ALA A 3 -0.25 10.54 5.87
C ALA A 3 0.90 10.19 4.90
N GLU A 4 1.99 9.66 5.45
CA GLU A 4 3.19 9.23 4.75
C GLU A 4 2.89 8.05 3.81
N ALA A 5 2.08 7.08 4.26
CA ALA A 5 1.65 5.95 3.44
C ALA A 5 0.77 6.42 2.26
N LYS A 6 -0.09 7.42 2.47
CA LYS A 6 -0.86 8.04 1.37
C LYS A 6 0.05 8.73 0.36
N ALA A 7 1.13 9.37 0.81
CA ALA A 7 2.10 10.00 -0.08
C ALA A 7 2.83 8.94 -0.93
N LYS A 8 3.27 7.83 -0.32
CA LYS A 8 3.90 6.72 -1.05
C LYS A 8 2.96 6.05 -2.04
N LEU A 9 1.67 5.89 -1.70
CA LEU A 9 0.67 5.32 -2.62
C LEU A 9 0.52 6.16 -3.90
N LYS A 10 0.71 7.49 -3.83
CA LYS A 10 0.64 8.37 -5.00
C LYS A 10 1.81 8.14 -5.98
N ASN A 11 2.94 7.65 -5.50
CA ASN A 11 4.10 7.31 -6.34
C ASN A 11 3.87 6.04 -7.17
N ILE A 12 2.89 5.21 -6.79
CA ILE A 12 2.47 4.07 -7.59
C ILE A 12 1.73 4.58 -8.84
N PRO A 13 2.05 4.09 -10.05
CA PRO A 13 1.40 4.49 -11.28
C PRO A 13 -0.11 4.32 -11.21
N TYR A 14 -0.84 5.27 -11.79
CA TYR A 14 -2.28 5.36 -11.57
C TYR A 14 -3.04 4.10 -12.01
N PHE A 15 -2.58 3.43 -13.07
CA PHE A 15 -3.24 2.26 -13.68
C PHE A 15 -3.15 0.99 -12.81
N VAL A 16 -2.17 0.89 -11.91
CA VAL A 16 -2.06 -0.20 -10.92
C VAL A 16 -2.42 0.23 -9.50
N ARG A 17 -2.63 1.52 -9.25
CA ARG A 17 -2.84 2.06 -7.89
C ARG A 17 -4.06 1.47 -7.18
N SER A 18 -5.13 1.14 -7.90
CA SER A 18 -6.31 0.49 -7.32
C SER A 18 -6.03 -0.94 -6.86
N GLN A 19 -5.20 -1.70 -7.61
CA GLN A 19 -4.76 -3.05 -7.23
C GLN A 19 -3.79 -2.97 -6.06
N ALA A 20 -2.82 -2.06 -6.11
CA ALA A 20 -1.89 -1.83 -5.01
C ALA A 20 -2.62 -1.50 -3.71
N ARG A 21 -3.62 -0.61 -3.75
CA ARG A 21 -4.43 -0.27 -2.59
C ARG A 21 -5.13 -1.50 -1.98
N GLN A 22 -5.71 -2.37 -2.82
CA GLN A 22 -6.34 -3.61 -2.34
C GLN A 22 -5.34 -4.53 -1.63
N ARG A 23 -4.16 -4.75 -2.23
CA ARG A 23 -3.08 -5.53 -1.60
C ARG A 23 -2.65 -4.95 -0.26
N ILE A 24 -2.50 -3.63 -0.18
CA ILE A 24 -2.12 -2.94 1.05
C ILE A 24 -3.17 -3.11 2.16
N GLU A 25 -4.46 -3.04 1.80
CA GLU A 25 -5.56 -3.28 2.74
C GLU A 25 -5.62 -4.74 3.20
N GLU A 26 -5.27 -5.71 2.34
CA GLU A 26 -5.11 -7.12 2.71
C GLU A 26 -3.94 -7.33 3.67
N LEU A 27 -2.78 -6.72 3.39
CA LEU A 27 -1.61 -6.76 4.28
C LEU A 27 -1.94 -6.23 5.68
N ALA A 28 -2.67 -5.11 5.75
CA ALA A 28 -3.11 -4.55 7.02
C ALA A 28 -4.05 -5.50 7.78
N ARG A 29 -5.02 -6.12 7.09
CA ARG A 29 -5.92 -7.12 7.69
C ARG A 29 -5.17 -8.34 8.21
N HIS A 30 -4.23 -8.88 7.42
CA HIS A 30 -3.44 -10.05 7.82
C HIS A 30 -2.50 -9.74 9.00
N ALA A 31 -2.00 -8.51 9.08
CA ALA A 31 -1.18 -8.05 10.20
C ALA A 31 -2.00 -7.69 11.46
N GLY A 32 -3.34 -7.80 11.42
CA GLY A 32 -4.20 -7.36 12.51
C GLY A 32 -4.09 -5.86 12.79
N SER A 33 -3.74 -5.07 11.76
CA SER A 33 -3.47 -3.64 11.90
C SER A 33 -4.64 -2.81 11.39
N ASP A 34 -5.20 -1.96 12.25
CA ASP A 34 -6.25 -1.01 11.88
C ASP A 34 -5.73 0.14 11.01
N ARG A 35 -4.40 0.25 10.84
CA ARG A 35 -3.76 1.37 10.13
C ARG A 35 -2.71 0.87 9.16
N VAL A 36 -2.98 1.12 7.88
CA VAL A 36 -1.94 1.00 6.85
C VAL A 36 -0.74 1.91 7.15
N THR A 37 0.43 1.29 7.22
CA THR A 37 1.75 1.91 7.43
C THR A 37 2.48 2.14 6.11
N VAL A 38 3.61 2.86 6.17
CA VAL A 38 4.49 3.06 5.00
C VAL A 38 5.04 1.72 4.49
N GLU A 39 5.44 0.83 5.39
CA GLU A 39 6.02 -0.47 5.06
C GLU A 39 5.09 -1.33 4.21
N MET A 40 3.79 -1.36 4.53
CA MET A 40 2.79 -2.09 3.73
C MET A 40 2.67 -1.55 2.30
N VAL A 41 2.79 -0.22 2.13
CA VAL A 41 2.75 0.41 0.79
C VAL A 41 4.00 0.06 0.00
N GLU A 42 5.17 0.08 0.64
CA GLU A 42 6.43 -0.30 0.01
C GLU A 42 6.44 -1.78 -0.38
N GLN A 43 5.94 -2.67 0.49
CA GLN A 43 5.81 -4.09 0.20
C GLN A 43 4.92 -4.34 -1.02
N ALA A 44 3.75 -3.69 -1.08
CA ALA A 44 2.89 -3.79 -2.26
C ALA A 44 3.60 -3.23 -3.51
N ARG A 45 4.35 -2.13 -3.40
CA ARG A 45 5.10 -1.56 -4.54
C ARG A 45 6.09 -2.58 -5.13
N VAL A 46 6.81 -3.31 -4.27
CA VAL A 46 7.74 -4.37 -4.68
C VAL A 46 7.00 -5.53 -5.37
N GLU A 47 5.83 -5.95 -4.87
CA GLU A 47 5.01 -7.00 -5.50
C GLU A 47 4.62 -6.65 -6.96
N PHE A 48 4.44 -5.37 -7.27
CA PHE A 48 4.13 -4.88 -8.62
C PHE A 48 5.37 -4.51 -9.47
N GLY A 49 6.59 -4.73 -8.97
CA GLY A 49 7.84 -4.47 -9.69
C GLY A 49 8.15 -2.98 -9.90
N GLN A 50 7.80 -2.14 -8.92
CA GLN A 50 7.84 -0.67 -8.99
C GLN A 50 8.77 -0.04 -7.95
#